data_AF-A0A257NEU2-F1
#
_entry.id   AF-A0A257NEU2-F1
#
_cell.length_a   1.000
_cell.length_b   1.000
_cell.length_c   1.000
_cell.angle_alpha   90.00
_cell.angle_beta   90.00
_cell.angle_gamma   90.00
#
_symmetry.space_group_name_H-M   'P 1'
#
loop_
_entity.id
_entity.type
_entity.pdbx_description
1 polymer ?
#
loop_
_entity_poly.entity_id
_entity_poly.type
_entity_poly.pdbx_seq_one_letter_code
_entity_poly.pdbx_strand_id
1 'polypeptide(L)'
;MNYSFDDAKAPDTHKTQYFEMIGNRAIYHDGWFAGTIHKAPWEGKPRHPLTEDEWELYNVNEDFSQANNLADKNPEKLAELQKLFMDEAVKYNVLPIDDRSIERLNPAIAGRPDLMNGRTSLTLYEGATGIPENAFINVKNTSLTITADVDVPANGSGVLIAQGGDFGGWSFYMKDGKPSYTYNWLGLEQFNITTKQKVAKGKHTLKFDFAYDGGRGAGGTGSIFLDDKKIGEGKIAK
;
A
#
# COMPACT_ATOMS: atom_id res chain seq x y z
N MET A 1 -6.71 26.37 15.16
CA MET A 1 -5.57 27.31 15.26
C MET A 1 -5.97 28.79 15.10
N ASN A 2 -7.23 29.16 14.89
CA ASN A 2 -7.59 30.60 14.73
C ASN A 2 -7.16 31.49 15.91
N TYR A 3 -7.14 30.93 17.13
CA TYR A 3 -6.77 31.65 18.36
C TYR A 3 -5.35 32.23 18.36
N SER A 4 -4.38 31.62 17.65
CA SER A 4 -2.99 32.09 17.61
C SER A 4 -2.76 33.21 16.60
N PHE A 5 -3.72 33.47 15.70
CA PHE A 5 -3.67 34.61 14.78
C PHE A 5 -4.13 35.92 15.45
N ASP A 6 -5.01 35.81 16.45
CA ASP A 6 -5.56 36.97 17.17
C ASP A 6 -4.72 37.34 18.41
N ASP A 7 -4.04 36.37 19.03
CA ASP A 7 -3.15 36.59 20.17
C ASP A 7 -1.94 35.66 20.14
N ALA A 8 -0.75 36.25 19.96
CA ALA A 8 0.53 35.52 19.94
C ALA A 8 0.88 34.84 21.27
N LYS A 9 0.21 35.20 22.38
CA LYS A 9 0.39 34.58 23.71
C LYS A 9 -0.76 33.66 24.10
N ALA A 10 -1.71 33.41 23.20
CA ALA A 10 -2.82 32.53 23.49
C ALA A 10 -2.29 31.13 23.89
N PRO A 11 -2.82 30.53 24.97
CA PRO A 11 -2.38 29.22 25.40
C PRO A 11 -2.75 28.16 24.35
N ASP A 12 -1.88 27.17 24.17
CA ASP A 12 -2.17 26.06 23.28
C ASP A 12 -3.42 25.30 23.76
N THR A 13 -4.37 25.13 22.86
CA THR A 13 -5.61 24.38 23.11
C THR A 13 -5.43 22.88 22.90
N HIS A 14 -4.35 22.46 22.23
CA HIS A 14 -4.06 21.05 21.97
C HIS A 14 -3.27 20.46 23.12
N LYS A 15 -4.02 20.03 24.14
CA LYS A 15 -3.45 19.57 25.40
C LYS A 15 -3.02 18.12 25.39
N THR A 16 -3.71 17.27 24.63
CA THR A 16 -3.46 15.84 24.57
C THR A 16 -3.56 15.35 23.14
N GLN A 17 -2.60 14.54 22.72
CA GLN A 17 -2.64 13.82 21.46
C GLN A 17 -2.10 12.42 21.65
N TYR A 18 -2.89 11.40 21.35
CA TYR A 18 -2.39 10.03 21.26
C TYR A 18 -1.93 9.73 19.82
N PHE A 19 -1.03 8.77 19.69
CA PHE A 19 -0.55 8.25 18.41
C PHE A 19 -0.55 6.72 18.50
N GLU A 20 -1.15 6.06 17.52
CA GLU A 20 -0.99 4.62 17.29
C GLU A 20 -0.77 4.41 15.79
N MET A 21 0.37 3.82 15.43
CA MET A 21 0.69 3.46 14.05
C MET A 21 1.38 2.11 14.00
N ILE A 22 0.61 1.06 13.68
CA ILE A 22 1.10 -0.30 13.45
C ILE A 22 1.89 -0.78 14.68
N GLY A 23 1.28 -0.65 15.86
CA GLY A 23 1.84 -1.05 17.15
C GLY A 23 2.73 0.01 17.82
N ASN A 24 3.32 0.95 17.06
CA ASN A 24 4.03 2.07 17.67
C ASN A 24 3.04 3.00 18.36
N ARG A 25 3.33 3.35 19.62
CA ARG A 25 2.44 4.15 20.46
C ARG A 25 3.16 5.37 20.99
N ALA A 26 2.42 6.47 21.10
CA ALA A 26 2.88 7.61 21.86
C ALA A 26 1.72 8.43 22.41
N ILE A 27 2.02 9.27 23.38
CA ILE A 27 1.13 10.31 23.85
C ILE A 27 1.91 11.58 24.14
N TYR A 28 1.38 12.68 23.63
CA TYR A 28 1.71 14.02 24.05
C TYR A 28 0.67 14.50 25.06
N HIS A 29 1.12 15.08 26.17
CA HIS A 29 0.27 15.80 27.10
C HIS A 29 0.99 16.98 27.76
N ASP A 30 0.53 18.21 27.48
CA ASP A 30 1.01 19.45 28.12
C ASP A 30 2.55 19.57 28.20
N GLY A 31 3.21 19.36 27.05
CA GLY A 31 4.68 19.46 26.94
C GLY A 31 5.44 18.18 27.27
N TRP A 32 4.77 17.16 27.82
CA TRP A 32 5.38 15.85 28.00
C TRP A 32 5.04 14.94 26.84
N PHE A 33 6.00 14.12 26.42
CA PHE A 33 5.83 13.10 25.40
C PHE A 33 6.33 11.78 25.95
N ALA A 34 5.51 10.74 25.89
CA ALA A 34 5.92 9.36 26.14
C ALA A 34 5.65 8.53 24.90
N GLY A 35 6.59 7.70 24.48
CA GLY A 35 6.41 6.87 23.29
C GLY A 35 7.29 5.63 23.27
N THR A 36 6.97 4.70 22.38
CA THR A 36 7.71 3.47 22.17
C THR A 36 7.89 3.17 20.69
N ILE A 37 9.03 2.58 20.34
CA ILE A 37 9.33 2.07 19.01
C ILE A 37 9.16 0.54 19.04
N HIS A 38 7.91 0.10 18.92
CA HIS A 38 7.55 -1.30 18.75
C HIS A 38 8.22 -1.90 17.50
N LYS A 39 8.28 -1.09 16.43
CA LYS A 39 8.78 -1.49 15.11
C LYS A 39 9.21 -0.28 14.29
N ALA A 40 10.45 -0.26 13.81
CA ALA A 40 10.89 0.77 12.88
C ALA A 40 10.23 0.62 11.49
N PRO A 41 10.05 1.71 10.72
CA PRO A 41 9.32 1.67 9.44
C PRO A 41 9.86 0.68 8.40
N TRP A 42 11.16 0.39 8.41
CA TRP A 42 11.83 -0.54 7.48
C TRP A 42 11.89 -1.98 7.98
N GLU A 43 11.46 -2.26 9.21
CA GLU A 43 11.48 -3.61 9.75
C GLU A 43 10.28 -4.41 9.21
N GLY A 44 10.47 -5.70 8.96
CA GLY A 44 9.40 -6.57 8.47
C GLY A 44 8.46 -7.07 9.57
N LYS A 45 8.96 -7.14 10.81
CA LYS A 45 8.29 -7.73 11.97
C LYS A 45 8.50 -6.86 13.22
N PRO A 46 7.62 -6.95 14.22
CA PRO A 46 7.85 -6.39 15.54
C PRO A 46 9.17 -6.84 16.15
N ARG A 47 9.77 -5.99 16.99
CA ARG A 47 11.01 -6.30 17.72
C ARG A 47 10.77 -7.25 18.89
N HIS A 48 9.60 -7.14 19.53
CA HIS A 48 9.14 -7.92 20.69
C HIS A 48 7.59 -7.83 20.78
N PRO A 49 6.93 -8.60 21.66
CA PRO A 49 5.51 -8.43 21.94
C PRO A 49 5.19 -7.04 22.52
N LEU A 50 3.98 -6.51 22.26
CA LEU A 50 3.53 -5.20 22.75
C LEU A 50 3.63 -5.00 24.27
N THR A 51 3.62 -6.07 25.06
CA THR A 51 3.76 -6.03 26.53
C THR A 51 5.20 -5.81 26.99
N GLU A 52 6.17 -6.02 26.10
CA GLU A 52 7.61 -5.86 26.36
C GLU A 52 8.15 -4.55 25.75
N ASP A 53 7.28 -3.72 25.16
CA ASP A 53 7.65 -2.42 24.60
C ASP A 53 8.28 -1.50 25.66
N GLU A 54 9.49 -1.06 25.36
CA GLU A 54 10.21 -0.07 26.16
C GLU A 54 9.69 1.32 25.82
N TRP A 55 9.27 2.08 26.85
CA TRP A 55 8.81 3.45 26.69
C TRP A 55 9.88 4.45 27.07
N GLU A 56 10.01 5.48 26.26
CA GLU A 56 10.84 6.64 26.51
C GLU A 56 9.96 7.83 26.93
N LEU A 57 10.55 8.75 27.69
CA LEU A 57 9.86 9.94 28.20
C LEU A 57 10.68 11.19 27.88
N TYR A 58 10.01 12.25 27.43
CA TYR A 58 10.62 13.53 27.10
C TYR A 58 9.75 14.69 27.56
N ASN A 59 10.39 15.83 27.84
CA ASN A 59 9.73 17.12 28.02
C ASN A 59 10.08 18.01 26.82
N VAL A 60 9.17 18.11 25.86
CA VAL A 60 9.41 18.83 24.59
C VAL A 60 9.43 20.36 24.76
N ASN A 61 8.96 20.89 25.90
CA ASN A 61 9.11 22.30 26.22
C ASN A 61 10.57 22.67 26.55
N GLU A 62 11.34 21.71 27.07
CA GLU A 62 12.74 21.89 27.45
C GLU A 62 13.70 21.31 26.40
N ASP A 63 13.33 20.19 25.79
CA ASP A 63 14.08 19.49 24.75
C ASP A 63 13.16 19.14 23.57
N PHE A 64 12.97 20.12 22.69
CA PHE A 64 12.15 19.95 21.48
C PHE A 64 12.64 18.82 20.54
N SER A 65 13.92 18.44 20.68
CA SER A 65 14.57 17.43 19.84
C SER A 65 14.41 16.01 20.38
N GLN A 66 13.90 15.86 21.63
CA GLN A 66 13.77 14.57 22.31
C GLN A 66 15.10 13.80 22.38
N ALA A 67 16.21 14.52 22.58
CA ALA A 67 17.54 13.92 22.63
C ALA A 67 17.82 13.21 23.97
N ASN A 68 17.13 13.64 25.05
CA ASN A 68 17.38 13.14 26.40
C ASN A 68 16.18 12.36 26.93
N ASN A 69 16.27 11.02 26.94
CA ASN A 69 15.26 10.18 27.57
C ASN A 69 15.28 10.35 29.11
N LEU A 70 14.12 10.70 29.67
CA LEU A 70 13.89 11.01 31.09
C LEU A 70 13.17 9.88 31.84
N ALA A 71 12.90 8.74 31.20
CA ALA A 71 12.10 7.65 31.76
C ALA A 71 12.62 7.17 33.13
N ASP A 72 13.91 6.85 33.22
CA ASP A 72 14.55 6.38 34.46
C ASP A 72 14.55 7.44 35.58
N LYS A 73 14.57 8.72 35.20
CA LYS A 73 14.59 9.84 36.14
C LYS A 73 13.18 10.21 36.65
N ASN A 74 12.15 9.94 35.86
CA ASN A 74 10.76 10.30 36.17
C ASN A 74 9.79 9.12 35.90
N PRO A 75 9.97 7.97 36.57
CA PRO A 75 9.17 6.77 36.29
C PRO A 75 7.68 6.97 36.60
N GLU A 76 7.35 7.78 37.60
CA GLU A 76 5.95 8.11 37.93
C GLU A 76 5.27 8.91 36.82
N LYS A 77 6.00 9.86 36.21
CA LYS A 77 5.48 10.66 35.09
C LYS A 77 5.30 9.81 33.83
N LEU A 78 6.21 8.87 33.59
CA LEU A 78 6.05 7.91 32.50
C LEU A 78 4.80 7.04 32.72
N ALA A 79 4.61 6.50 33.92
CA ALA A 79 3.43 5.69 34.25
C ALA A 79 2.11 6.49 34.11
N GLU A 80 2.11 7.77 34.51
CA GLU A 80 0.99 8.69 34.32
C GLU A 80 0.61 8.80 32.83
N LEU A 81 1.59 9.02 31.95
CA LEU A 81 1.35 9.14 30.51
C LEU A 81 0.96 7.81 29.86
N GLN A 82 1.56 6.69 30.25
CA GLN A 82 1.14 5.37 29.78
C GLN A 82 -0.33 5.09 30.13
N LYS A 83 -0.75 5.46 31.35
CA LYS A 83 -2.16 5.36 31.74
C LYS A 83 -3.04 6.28 30.89
N LEU A 84 -2.62 7.53 30.69
CA LEU A 84 -3.38 8.48 29.86
C LEU A 84 -3.51 7.98 28.41
N PHE A 85 -2.47 7.37 27.84
CA PHE A 85 -2.55 6.73 26.54
C PHE A 85 -3.63 5.66 26.52
N MET A 86 -3.70 4.80 27.55
CA MET A 86 -4.72 3.76 27.63
C MET A 86 -6.14 4.34 27.77
N ASP A 87 -6.32 5.41 28.55
CA ASP A 87 -7.61 6.09 28.69
C ASP A 87 -8.07 6.67 27.33
N GLU A 88 -7.18 7.34 26.59
CA GLU A 88 -7.47 7.87 25.25
C GLU A 88 -7.66 6.75 24.21
N ALA A 89 -6.88 5.67 24.29
CA ALA A 89 -6.99 4.51 23.41
C ALA A 89 -8.36 3.81 23.56
N VAL A 90 -8.88 3.69 24.78
CA VAL A 90 -10.25 3.19 25.02
C VAL A 90 -11.27 4.17 24.44
N LYS A 91 -11.15 5.46 24.79
CA LYS A 91 -12.09 6.51 24.36
C LYS A 91 -12.24 6.61 22.84
N TYR A 92 -11.15 6.40 22.09
CA TYR A 92 -11.15 6.50 20.63
C TYR A 92 -11.11 5.15 19.90
N ASN A 93 -11.41 4.04 20.59
CA ASN A 93 -11.47 2.70 19.99
C ASN A 93 -10.19 2.26 19.28
N VAL A 94 -9.03 2.60 19.85
CA VAL A 94 -7.71 2.18 19.35
C VAL A 94 -7.44 0.72 19.68
N LEU A 95 -8.07 0.19 20.73
CA LEU A 95 -7.91 -1.19 21.17
C LEU A 95 -8.85 -2.15 20.42
N PRO A 96 -8.43 -3.40 20.17
CA PRO A 96 -7.10 -3.95 20.42
C PRO A 96 -6.05 -3.39 19.45
N ILE A 97 -4.81 -3.26 19.92
CA ILE A 97 -3.70 -2.85 19.06
C ILE A 97 -3.39 -3.99 18.09
N ASP A 98 -3.37 -3.66 16.80
CA ASP A 98 -3.06 -4.57 15.72
C ASP A 98 -1.72 -4.18 15.07
N ASP A 99 -0.65 -4.82 15.53
CA ASP A 99 0.74 -4.63 15.09
C ASP A 99 1.08 -5.32 13.75
N ARG A 100 0.10 -6.01 13.15
CA ARG A 100 0.23 -6.57 11.80
C ARG A 100 0.45 -5.46 10.78
N SER A 101 1.23 -5.73 9.74
CA SER A 101 1.59 -4.74 8.73
C SER A 101 0.96 -5.08 7.37
N ILE A 102 1.73 -5.71 6.49
CA ILE A 102 1.28 -6.13 5.15
C ILE A 102 0.09 -7.10 5.23
N GLU A 103 0.02 -7.90 6.31
CA GLU A 103 -1.06 -8.85 6.56
C GLU A 103 -2.44 -8.18 6.60
N ARG A 104 -2.53 -6.94 7.09
CA ARG A 104 -3.79 -6.17 7.14
C ARG A 104 -4.33 -5.81 5.76
N LEU A 105 -3.44 -5.72 4.77
CA LEU A 105 -3.82 -5.42 3.39
C LEU A 105 -4.50 -6.62 2.71
N ASN A 106 -4.22 -7.84 3.16
CA ASN A 106 -4.85 -9.05 2.63
C ASN A 106 -6.18 -9.32 3.37
N PRO A 107 -7.34 -9.22 2.71
CA PRO A 107 -8.63 -9.40 3.37
C PRO A 107 -8.81 -10.78 3.99
N ALA A 108 -8.31 -11.84 3.34
CA ALA A 108 -8.42 -13.21 3.83
C ALA A 108 -7.60 -13.43 5.11
N ILE A 109 -6.40 -12.84 5.20
CA ILE A 109 -5.56 -12.91 6.41
C ILE A 109 -6.13 -12.03 7.52
N ALA A 110 -6.61 -10.84 7.16
CA ALA A 110 -7.20 -9.90 8.10
C ALA A 110 -8.59 -10.34 8.62
N GLY A 111 -9.23 -11.34 7.99
CA GLY A 111 -10.56 -11.82 8.35
C GLY A 111 -11.68 -10.83 8.01
N ARG A 112 -11.45 -9.91 7.06
CA ARG A 112 -12.45 -8.91 6.64
C ARG A 112 -13.12 -9.33 5.33
N PRO A 113 -14.39 -8.92 5.09
CA PRO A 113 -15.05 -9.15 3.82
C PRO A 113 -14.26 -8.59 2.64
N ASP A 114 -14.33 -9.29 1.52
CA ASP A 114 -13.77 -8.89 0.24
C ASP A 114 -14.91 -8.77 -0.79
N LEU A 115 -14.90 -7.69 -1.58
CA LEU A 115 -15.95 -7.43 -2.57
C LEU A 115 -15.95 -8.46 -3.71
N MET A 116 -14.77 -9.00 -4.05
CA MET A 116 -14.67 -10.04 -5.08
C MET A 116 -15.10 -11.41 -4.56
N ASN A 117 -15.08 -11.63 -3.25
CA ASN A 117 -15.58 -12.83 -2.58
C ASN A 117 -15.12 -14.14 -3.24
N GLY A 118 -13.82 -14.24 -3.54
CA GLY A 118 -13.21 -15.42 -4.17
C GLY A 118 -13.40 -15.52 -5.69
N ARG A 119 -13.98 -14.52 -6.36
CA ARG A 119 -14.02 -14.47 -7.82
C ARG A 119 -12.62 -14.47 -8.42
N THR A 120 -12.47 -15.27 -9.46
CA THR A 120 -11.24 -15.38 -10.25
C THR A 120 -11.35 -14.71 -11.62
N SER A 121 -12.51 -14.13 -11.94
CA SER A 121 -12.75 -13.40 -13.19
C SER A 121 -13.59 -12.15 -12.96
N LEU A 122 -13.33 -11.15 -13.81
CA LEU A 122 -14.04 -9.88 -13.84
C LEU A 122 -14.09 -9.39 -15.29
N THR A 123 -15.28 -9.05 -15.77
CA THR A 123 -15.46 -8.40 -17.07
C THR A 123 -15.62 -6.90 -16.85
N LEU A 124 -14.77 -6.12 -17.51
CA LEU A 124 -14.81 -4.67 -17.51
C LEU A 124 -15.20 -4.16 -18.90
N TYR A 125 -15.87 -3.02 -18.93
CA TYR A 125 -16.27 -2.32 -20.15
C TYR A 125 -15.57 -0.96 -20.23
N GLU A 126 -15.58 -0.36 -21.41
CA GLU A 126 -15.10 1.01 -21.60
C GLU A 126 -15.73 1.96 -20.58
N GLY A 127 -14.92 2.84 -19.99
CA GLY A 127 -15.35 3.76 -18.93
C GLY A 127 -15.27 3.20 -17.51
N ALA A 128 -14.96 1.90 -17.32
CA ALA A 128 -14.69 1.32 -16.01
C ALA A 128 -13.36 1.87 -15.44
N THR A 129 -13.44 3.02 -14.76
CA THR A 129 -12.31 3.76 -14.22
C THR A 129 -12.49 4.00 -12.72
N GLY A 130 -11.39 4.27 -12.01
CA GLY A 130 -11.45 4.60 -10.58
C GLY A 130 -11.84 3.43 -9.67
N ILE A 131 -11.65 2.18 -10.11
CA ILE A 131 -11.88 1.00 -9.28
C ILE A 131 -10.75 0.89 -8.24
N PRO A 132 -11.04 0.98 -6.93
CA PRO A 132 -10.04 0.80 -5.88
C PRO A 132 -9.40 -0.58 -5.94
N GLU A 133 -8.12 -0.71 -5.54
CA GLU A 133 -7.39 -1.98 -5.59
C GLU A 133 -8.10 -3.11 -4.80
N ASN A 134 -8.69 -2.77 -3.66
CA ASN A 134 -9.45 -3.71 -2.81
C ASN A 134 -10.84 -4.07 -3.37
N ALA A 135 -11.26 -3.47 -4.48
CA ALA A 135 -12.50 -3.76 -5.20
C ALA A 135 -12.23 -4.41 -6.57
N PHE A 136 -10.98 -4.79 -6.85
CA PHE A 136 -10.57 -5.52 -8.05
C PHE A 136 -10.15 -6.95 -7.68
N ILE A 137 -10.13 -7.87 -8.64
CA ILE A 137 -9.63 -9.24 -8.42
C ILE A 137 -8.16 -9.21 -7.98
N ASN A 138 -7.79 -10.04 -7.01
CA ASN A 138 -6.41 -10.09 -6.56
C ASN A 138 -5.53 -10.81 -7.60
N VAL A 139 -4.59 -10.07 -8.18
CA VAL A 139 -3.65 -10.55 -9.21
C VAL A 139 -2.22 -10.74 -8.69
N LYS A 140 -2.00 -10.62 -7.36
CA LYS A 140 -0.66 -10.69 -6.75
C LYS A 140 -0.24 -12.13 -6.52
N ASN A 141 1.02 -12.47 -6.83
CA ASN A 141 1.61 -13.79 -6.59
C ASN A 141 0.76 -14.95 -7.17
N THR A 142 0.20 -14.74 -8.36
CA THR A 142 -0.63 -15.70 -9.08
C THR A 142 -0.50 -15.50 -10.58
N SER A 143 -0.92 -16.49 -11.36
CA SER A 143 -1.10 -16.33 -12.80
C SER A 143 -2.27 -15.39 -13.12
N LEU A 144 -2.17 -14.67 -14.23
CA LEU A 144 -3.16 -13.69 -14.68
C LEU A 144 -3.36 -13.82 -16.18
N THR A 145 -4.61 -13.81 -16.63
CA THR A 145 -4.96 -13.66 -18.04
C THR A 145 -5.83 -12.41 -18.21
N ILE A 146 -5.46 -11.56 -19.17
CA ILE A 146 -6.23 -10.40 -19.60
C ILE A 146 -6.64 -10.65 -21.05
N THR A 147 -7.93 -10.59 -21.34
CA THR A 147 -8.47 -10.66 -22.71
C THR A 147 -9.20 -9.37 -23.02
N ALA A 148 -8.86 -8.74 -24.14
CA ALA A 148 -9.46 -7.51 -24.61
C ALA A 148 -9.93 -7.67 -26.06
N ASP A 149 -11.25 -7.57 -26.26
CA ASP A 149 -11.84 -7.45 -27.58
C ASP A 149 -11.82 -5.98 -28.00
N VAL A 150 -11.16 -5.69 -29.12
CA VAL A 150 -10.86 -4.32 -29.55
C VAL A 150 -11.27 -4.09 -31.00
N ASP A 151 -11.71 -2.87 -31.32
CA ASP A 151 -11.80 -2.38 -32.69
C ASP A 151 -10.64 -1.39 -32.94
N VAL A 152 -9.61 -1.86 -33.63
CA VAL A 152 -8.33 -1.16 -33.77
C VAL A 152 -8.42 -0.15 -34.92
N PRO A 153 -8.14 1.15 -34.70
CA PRO A 153 -8.05 2.12 -35.77
C PRO A 153 -6.70 2.01 -36.53
N ALA A 154 -6.55 2.73 -37.65
CA ALA A 154 -5.39 2.61 -38.55
C ALA A 154 -4.01 2.87 -37.89
N ASN A 155 -3.96 3.52 -36.72
CA ASN A 155 -2.77 3.71 -35.88
C ASN A 155 -3.13 3.54 -34.39
N GLY A 156 -3.81 2.43 -34.05
CA GLY A 156 -4.23 2.16 -32.67
C GLY A 156 -3.11 2.34 -31.65
N SER A 157 -3.34 3.22 -30.68
CA SER A 157 -2.49 3.40 -29.50
C SER A 157 -3.39 3.81 -28.34
N GLY A 158 -3.11 3.30 -27.16
CA GLY A 158 -3.95 3.52 -25.98
C GLY A 158 -3.80 2.40 -24.97
N VAL A 159 -4.29 2.65 -23.77
CA VAL A 159 -4.30 1.68 -22.67
C VAL A 159 -5.55 0.80 -22.80
N LEU A 160 -5.36 -0.53 -22.76
CA LEU A 160 -6.48 -1.48 -22.71
C LEU A 160 -6.96 -1.63 -21.27
N ILE A 161 -6.01 -1.78 -20.35
CA ILE A 161 -6.24 -1.80 -18.90
C ILE A 161 -4.94 -1.42 -18.18
N ALA A 162 -5.08 -0.75 -17.04
CA ALA A 162 -3.99 -0.48 -16.13
C ALA A 162 -4.48 -0.55 -14.69
N GLN A 163 -3.58 -0.95 -13.79
CA GLN A 163 -3.80 -0.88 -12.36
C GLN A 163 -2.49 -0.45 -11.69
N GLY A 164 -2.58 0.54 -10.79
CA GLY A 164 -1.43 1.12 -10.09
C GLY A 164 -0.98 2.45 -10.70
N GLY A 165 0.31 2.78 -10.55
CA GLY A 165 0.91 4.03 -10.99
C GLY A 165 2.42 4.06 -10.82
N ASP A 166 2.98 5.23 -10.54
CA ASP A 166 4.43 5.44 -10.44
C ASP A 166 5.11 4.58 -9.36
N PHE A 167 4.39 4.31 -8.27
CA PHE A 167 4.88 3.53 -7.12
C PHE A 167 4.64 2.02 -7.22
N GLY A 168 4.26 1.53 -8.40
CA GLY A 168 4.03 0.11 -8.66
C GLY A 168 2.72 -0.14 -9.39
N GLY A 169 2.66 -1.25 -10.13
CA GLY A 169 1.47 -1.62 -10.90
C GLY A 169 1.80 -2.28 -12.22
N TRP A 170 0.83 -2.29 -13.13
CA TRP A 170 0.98 -2.86 -14.45
C TRP A 170 0.01 -2.24 -15.46
N SER A 171 0.32 -2.39 -16.75
CA SER A 171 -0.58 -2.01 -17.83
C SER A 171 -0.42 -2.93 -19.03
N PHE A 172 -1.56 -3.30 -19.63
CA PHE A 172 -1.64 -3.87 -20.96
C PHE A 172 -2.16 -2.80 -21.92
N TYR A 173 -1.41 -2.49 -22.96
CA TYR A 173 -1.66 -1.34 -23.82
C TYR A 173 -1.18 -1.58 -25.25
N MET A 174 -1.53 -0.67 -26.15
CA MET A 174 -1.04 -0.61 -27.52
C MET A 174 -0.22 0.68 -27.69
N LYS A 175 0.97 0.57 -28.27
CA LYS A 175 1.85 1.70 -28.59
C LYS A 175 2.36 1.55 -30.01
N ASP A 176 2.11 2.56 -30.85
CA ASP A 176 2.47 2.55 -32.28
C ASP A 176 1.93 1.32 -33.05
N GLY A 177 0.71 0.88 -32.69
CA GLY A 177 0.05 -0.30 -33.24
C GLY A 177 0.56 -1.63 -32.68
N LYS A 178 1.45 -1.62 -31.68
CA LYS A 178 2.06 -2.83 -31.10
C LYS A 178 1.53 -3.06 -29.68
N PRO A 179 0.88 -4.20 -29.43
CA PRO A 179 0.54 -4.64 -28.08
C PRO A 179 1.80 -4.72 -27.21
N SER A 180 1.69 -4.22 -26.00
CA SER A 180 2.77 -4.16 -25.02
C SER A 180 2.20 -4.34 -23.61
N TYR A 181 3.00 -4.95 -22.74
CA TYR A 181 2.71 -5.08 -21.32
C TYR A 181 3.88 -4.52 -20.50
N THR A 182 3.57 -3.78 -19.45
CA THR A 182 4.57 -3.28 -18.50
C THR A 182 4.18 -3.71 -17.09
N TYR A 183 5.13 -4.23 -16.33
CA TYR A 183 5.05 -4.42 -14.89
C TYR A 183 6.03 -3.47 -14.19
N ASN A 184 5.53 -2.62 -13.32
CA ASN A 184 6.31 -1.70 -12.49
C ASN A 184 6.49 -2.30 -11.09
N TRP A 185 7.69 -2.76 -10.79
CA TRP A 185 8.08 -3.24 -9.47
C TRP A 185 8.45 -2.06 -8.57
N LEU A 186 7.42 -1.47 -7.95
CA LEU A 186 7.54 -0.44 -6.90
C LEU A 186 8.37 0.79 -7.29
N GLY A 187 8.45 1.13 -8.58
CA GLY A 187 9.32 2.19 -9.09
C GLY A 187 10.81 1.85 -9.09
N LEU A 188 11.20 0.67 -8.60
CA LEU A 188 12.58 0.20 -8.55
C LEU A 188 13.03 -0.39 -9.89
N GLU A 189 12.14 -1.11 -10.56
CA GLU A 189 12.42 -1.80 -11.82
C GLU A 189 11.16 -1.90 -12.67
N GLN A 190 11.29 -1.80 -13.99
CA GLN A 190 10.18 -1.98 -14.93
C GLN A 190 10.48 -3.09 -15.92
N PHE A 191 9.56 -4.05 -16.03
CA PHE A 191 9.63 -5.14 -16.99
C PHE A 191 8.69 -4.84 -18.15
N ASN A 192 9.24 -4.76 -19.35
CA ASN A 192 8.50 -4.40 -20.56
C ASN A 192 8.51 -5.56 -21.55
N ILE A 193 7.33 -5.94 -22.01
CA ILE A 193 7.12 -6.93 -23.06
C ILE A 193 6.45 -6.22 -24.21
N THR A 194 7.22 -5.86 -25.24
CA THR A 194 6.71 -5.19 -26.45
C THR A 194 6.80 -6.14 -27.63
N THR A 195 5.67 -6.33 -28.32
CA THR A 195 5.63 -7.18 -29.52
C THR A 195 6.26 -6.45 -30.72
N LYS A 196 6.74 -7.20 -31.70
CA LYS A 196 7.27 -6.63 -32.96
C LYS A 196 6.17 -6.40 -34.01
N GLN A 197 5.11 -7.19 -33.94
CA GLN A 197 4.01 -7.21 -34.90
C GLN A 197 3.02 -6.06 -34.62
N LYS A 198 2.69 -5.30 -35.67
CA LYS A 198 1.58 -4.35 -35.62
C LYS A 198 0.25 -5.08 -35.79
N VAL A 199 -0.78 -4.62 -35.09
CA VAL A 199 -2.16 -5.07 -35.24
C VAL A 199 -2.81 -4.31 -36.38
N ALA A 200 -3.53 -5.00 -37.26
CA ALA A 200 -4.22 -4.39 -38.37
C ALA A 200 -5.44 -3.59 -37.90
N LYS A 201 -5.99 -2.75 -38.77
CA LYS A 201 -7.27 -2.07 -38.51
C LYS A 201 -8.40 -3.10 -38.47
N GLY A 202 -9.29 -2.97 -37.49
CA GLY A 202 -10.51 -3.76 -37.38
C GLY A 202 -10.61 -4.51 -36.06
N LYS A 203 -11.54 -5.47 -36.01
CA LYS A 203 -11.83 -6.25 -34.80
C LYS A 203 -10.78 -7.31 -34.56
N HIS A 204 -10.23 -7.33 -33.36
CA HIS A 204 -9.22 -8.28 -32.92
C HIS A 204 -9.42 -8.65 -31.45
N THR A 205 -8.93 -9.82 -31.06
CA THR A 205 -8.80 -10.21 -29.66
C THR A 205 -7.32 -10.17 -29.26
N LEU A 206 -7.01 -9.31 -28.28
CA LEU A 206 -5.68 -9.22 -27.68
C LEU A 206 -5.71 -9.92 -26.32
N LYS A 207 -4.72 -10.78 -26.09
CA LYS A 207 -4.59 -11.51 -24.83
C LYS A 207 -3.20 -11.36 -24.24
N PHE A 208 -3.12 -11.05 -22.96
CA PHE A 208 -1.91 -11.18 -22.16
C PHE A 208 -2.10 -12.35 -21.20
N ASP A 209 -1.13 -13.25 -21.17
CA ASP A 209 -1.08 -14.40 -20.26
C ASP A 209 0.20 -14.36 -19.45
N PHE A 210 0.08 -14.35 -18.13
CA PHE A 210 1.19 -14.40 -17.20
C PHE A 210 1.22 -15.74 -16.50
N ALA A 211 2.19 -16.57 -16.86
CA ALA A 211 2.49 -17.83 -16.20
C ALA A 211 3.43 -17.55 -15.01
N TYR A 212 2.86 -17.46 -13.82
CA TYR A 212 3.59 -17.23 -12.58
C TYR A 212 4.38 -18.48 -12.16
N ASP A 213 5.63 -18.29 -11.73
CA ASP A 213 6.55 -19.38 -11.41
C ASP A 213 6.28 -20.04 -10.04
N GLY A 214 5.44 -19.43 -9.19
CA GLY A 214 5.15 -19.94 -7.85
C GLY A 214 6.10 -19.42 -6.77
N GLY A 215 5.55 -18.99 -5.64
CA GLY A 215 6.29 -18.43 -4.52
C GLY A 215 6.39 -16.90 -4.53
N ARG A 216 6.41 -16.29 -3.34
CA ARG A 216 6.31 -14.84 -3.15
C ARG A 216 7.36 -14.08 -3.97
N GLY A 217 6.90 -13.25 -4.91
CA GLY A 217 7.76 -12.40 -5.73
C GLY A 217 8.68 -13.17 -6.69
N ALA A 218 8.27 -14.39 -7.10
CA ALA A 218 9.05 -15.24 -8.00
C ALA A 218 9.00 -14.80 -9.47
N GLY A 219 8.12 -13.85 -9.81
CA GLY A 219 7.86 -13.48 -11.20
C GLY A 219 7.30 -14.62 -12.03
N GLY A 220 7.57 -14.57 -13.33
CA GLY A 220 6.95 -15.46 -14.30
C GLY A 220 7.25 -15.09 -15.74
N THR A 221 6.55 -15.74 -16.66
CA THR A 221 6.66 -15.47 -18.10
C THR A 221 5.38 -14.85 -18.61
N GLY A 222 5.46 -13.63 -19.13
CA GLY A 222 4.36 -12.96 -19.81
C GLY A 222 4.37 -13.29 -21.30
N SER A 223 3.21 -13.61 -21.88
CA SER A 223 3.00 -13.89 -23.29
C SER A 223 1.87 -13.03 -23.85
N ILE A 224 2.04 -12.47 -25.04
CA ILE A 224 1.04 -11.66 -25.73
C ILE A 224 0.57 -12.40 -26.99
N PHE A 225 -0.75 -12.46 -27.17
CA PHE A 225 -1.40 -13.10 -28.30
C PHE A 225 -2.29 -12.10 -29.06
N LEU A 226 -2.36 -12.30 -30.38
CA LEU A 226 -3.29 -11.64 -31.30
C LEU A 226 -4.08 -12.74 -32.00
N ASP A 227 -5.40 -12.74 -31.85
CA ASP A 227 -6.31 -13.74 -32.45
C ASP A 227 -5.78 -15.17 -32.22
N ASP A 228 -5.50 -15.48 -30.95
CA ASP A 228 -4.92 -16.73 -30.43
C ASP A 228 -3.50 -17.11 -30.90
N LYS A 229 -2.88 -16.30 -31.75
CA LYS A 229 -1.48 -16.48 -32.14
C LYS A 229 -0.55 -15.73 -31.20
N LYS A 230 0.42 -16.42 -30.58
CA LYS A 230 1.48 -15.79 -29.77
C LYS A 230 2.35 -14.88 -30.66
N ILE A 231 2.48 -13.61 -30.28
CA ILE A 231 3.23 -12.59 -31.03
C ILE A 231 4.34 -11.90 -30.22
N GLY A 232 4.44 -12.21 -28.93
CA GLY A 232 5.56 -11.80 -28.09
C GLY A 232 5.54 -12.50 -26.73
N GLU A 233 6.69 -12.50 -26.08
CA GLU A 233 6.85 -13.02 -24.72
C GLU A 233 8.04 -12.33 -24.04
N GLY A 234 8.07 -12.39 -22.71
CA GLY A 234 9.20 -11.90 -21.94
C GLY A 234 9.14 -12.33 -20.48
N LYS A 235 10.30 -12.31 -19.84
CA LYS A 235 10.43 -12.65 -18.41
C LYS A 235 10.14 -11.43 -17.55
N ILE A 236 9.34 -11.63 -16.50
CA ILE A 236 9.18 -10.70 -15.39
C ILE A 236 9.82 -11.39 -14.19
N ALA A 237 10.87 -10.80 -13.62
CA ALA A 237 11.70 -11.47 -12.61
C ALA A 237 11.23 -11.24 -11.16
N LYS A 238 10.07 -10.60 -10.97
CA LYS A 238 9.50 -10.18 -9.69
C LYS A 238 8.03 -10.57 -9.62
#